data_AF-A0A846T7Q6-F1
#
_entry.id   AF-A0A846T7Q6-F1
#
_cell.length_a   1.000
_cell.length_b   1.000
_cell.length_c   1.000
_cell.angle_alpha   90.00
_cell.angle_beta   90.00
_cell.angle_gamma   90.00
#
_symmetry.space_group_name_H-M   'P 1'
#
loop_
_entity.id
_entity.type
_entity.pdbx_description
1 polymer ?
#
loop_
_entity_poly.entity_id
_entity_poly.type
_entity_poly.pdbx_seq_one_letter_code
_entity_poly.pdbx_strand_id
1 'polypeptide(L)' 'MRAIEFNTVIDDRHEIHITLPVEVRAGAARVIVLYDDNPETHLPTSYQFGQYRGQIQIAEDFDAPLPDSFWTGDRL' A
#
# COMPACT_ATOMS: atom_id res chain seq x y z
N MET A 1 4.08 33.43 -0.17
CA MET A 1 3.16 32.55 -0.93
C MET A 1 2.33 31.77 0.06
N ARG A 2 1.02 31.59 -0.17
CA ARG A 2 0.12 30.78 0.67
C ARG A 2 -0.40 29.62 -0.17
N ALA A 3 -0.53 28.45 0.44
CA ALA A 3 -1.13 27.27 -0.18
C ALA A 3 -2.52 27.03 0.44
N ILE A 4 -3.46 26.56 -0.39
CA ILE A 4 -4.78 26.12 0.04
C ILE A 4 -4.92 24.71 -0.52
N GLU A 5 -5.31 23.77 0.35
CA GLU A 5 -5.57 22.39 -0.02
C GLU A 5 -7.07 22.20 -0.20
N PHE A 6 -7.45 21.49 -1.27
CA PHE A 6 -8.83 21.14 -1.58
C PHE A 6 -8.94 19.63 -1.72
N ASN A 7 -9.89 19.02 -1.03
CA ASN A 7 -10.30 17.65 -1.33
C ASN A 7 -11.14 17.68 -2.60
N THR A 8 -10.67 17.04 -3.66
CA THR A 8 -11.35 16.99 -4.96
C THR A 8 -11.07 15.66 -5.65
N VAL A 9 -11.80 15.39 -6.73
CA VAL A 9 -11.64 14.21 -7.56
C VAL A 9 -11.30 14.62 -8.98
N ILE A 10 -10.49 13.81 -9.65
CA ILE A 10 -10.29 13.90 -11.10
C ILE A 10 -11.49 13.19 -11.72
N ASP A 11 -12.26 13.91 -12.54
CA ASP A 11 -13.44 13.33 -13.20
C ASP A 11 -13.07 12.41 -14.38
N ASP A 12 -14.09 11.82 -15.02
CA ASP A 12 -13.91 10.93 -16.18
C ASP A 12 -13.33 11.64 -17.42
N ARG A 13 -13.43 12.97 -17.46
CA ARG A 13 -12.84 13.83 -18.49
C ARG A 13 -11.41 14.25 -18.15
N HIS A 14 -10.87 13.76 -17.03
CA HIS A 14 -9.55 14.12 -16.52
C HIS A 14 -9.43 15.60 -16.14
N GLU A 15 -10.51 16.18 -15.64
CA GLU A 15 -10.58 17.56 -15.19
C GLU A 15 -10.63 17.64 -13.65
N ILE A 16 -10.11 18.75 -13.11
CA ILE A 16 -10.23 19.11 -11.69
C ILE A 16 -10.97 20.44 -11.60
N HIS A 17 -12.15 20.44 -10.99
CA HIS A 17 -12.95 21.66 -10.81
C HIS A 17 -12.72 22.21 -9.39
N ILE A 18 -12.10 23.39 -9.29
CA ILE A 18 -11.81 24.06 -8.00
C ILE A 18 -12.47 25.44 -8.01
N THR A 19 -13.29 25.70 -6.99
CA THR A 19 -13.83 27.05 -6.74
C THR A 19 -13.05 27.69 -5.59
N LEU A 20 -12.36 28.80 -5.86
CA LEU A 20 -11.63 29.52 -4.83
C LEU A 20 -12.60 30.25 -3.89
N PRO A 21 -12.33 30.28 -2.58
CA PRO A 21 -13.18 30.97 -1.61
C PRO A 21 -12.99 32.49 -1.72
N VAL A 22 -13.99 33.26 -1.27
CA VAL A 22 -14.12 34.71 -1.52
C VAL A 22 -12.96 35.54 -0.92
N GLU A 23 -12.24 35.00 0.04
CA GLU A 23 -11.09 35.63 0.69
C GLU A 23 -9.85 35.65 -0.21
N VAL A 24 -9.80 34.82 -1.27
CA VAL A 24 -8.71 34.80 -2.24
C VAL A 24 -8.92 35.93 -3.25
N ARG A 25 -8.06 36.95 -3.15
CA ARG A 25 -8.08 38.09 -4.09
C ARG A 25 -7.70 37.64 -5.50
N ALA A 26 -8.39 38.19 -6.49
CA ALA A 26 -8.07 37.99 -7.89
C ALA A 26 -6.64 38.46 -8.21
N GLY A 27 -5.90 37.64 -8.97
CA GLY A 27 -4.51 37.92 -9.33
C GLY A 27 -3.84 36.69 -9.93
N ALA A 28 -2.53 36.80 -10.20
CA ALA A 28 -1.74 35.68 -10.68
C ALA A 28 -1.59 34.60 -9.60
N ALA A 29 -1.83 33.34 -9.99
CA ALA A 29 -1.71 32.17 -9.12
C ALA A 29 -0.90 31.07 -9.80
N ARG A 30 -0.29 30.19 -9.01
CA ARG A 30 0.39 28.97 -9.48
C ARG A 30 -0.36 27.76 -8.95
N VAL A 31 -0.70 26.84 -9.84
CA VAL A 31 -1.36 25.58 -9.52
C VAL A 31 -0.31 24.47 -9.43
N ILE A 32 -0.38 23.65 -8.39
CA ILE A 32 0.44 22.44 -8.22
C ILE A 32 -0.55 21.31 -7.95
N VAL A 33 -0.52 20.25 -8.76
CA VAL A 33 -1.39 19.08 -8.63
C VAL A 33 -0.59 17.92 -8.09
N LEU A 34 -1.04 17.35 -6.98
CA LEU A 34 -0.56 16.09 -6.43
C LEU A 34 -1.72 15.11 -6.53
N TYR A 35 -1.48 13.92 -7.07
CA TYR A 35 -2.48 12.87 -7.20
C TYR A 35 -1.81 11.53 -6.85
N ASP A 36 -2.60 10.62 -6.28
CA ASP A 36 -2.14 9.27 -6.00
C ASP A 36 -2.19 8.46 -7.29
N ASP A 37 -1.04 7.91 -7.69
CA ASP A 37 -0.88 7.14 -8.92
C ASP A 37 -1.39 5.68 -8.77
N ASN A 38 -1.98 5.33 -7.61
CA ASN A 38 -2.43 3.98 -7.33
C ASN A 38 -3.90 3.98 -6.83
N PRO A 39 -4.87 3.60 -7.68
CA PRO A 39 -6.28 3.47 -7.28
C PRO A 39 -6.53 2.20 -6.46
N GLU A 40 -5.53 1.33 -6.26
CA GLU A 40 -5.64 0.22 -5.34
C GLU A 40 -5.67 0.76 -3.91
N THR A 41 -6.90 1.06 -3.50
CA THR A 41 -7.31 1.22 -2.13
C THR A 41 -6.65 0.10 -1.36
N HIS A 42 -5.66 0.45 -0.54
CA HIS A 42 -5.17 -0.44 0.50
C HIS A 42 -6.36 -0.68 1.42
N LEU A 43 -7.20 -1.66 1.08
CA LEU A 43 -7.98 -2.37 2.08
C LEU A 43 -6.91 -2.78 3.10
N PRO A 44 -7.00 -2.35 4.36
CA PRO A 44 -6.16 -2.95 5.37
C PRO A 44 -6.58 -4.42 5.36
N THR A 45 -5.78 -5.28 4.72
CA THR A 45 -5.84 -6.70 4.93
C THR A 45 -5.61 -6.82 6.42
N SER A 46 -6.69 -6.91 7.18
CA SER A 46 -6.62 -7.12 8.61
C SER A 46 -5.76 -8.35 8.76
N TYR A 47 -4.56 -8.21 9.31
CA TYR A 47 -3.69 -9.35 9.55
C TYR A 47 -4.44 -10.22 10.54
N GLN A 48 -5.15 -11.22 10.04
CA GLN A 48 -5.88 -12.16 10.86
C GLN A 48 -4.85 -13.14 11.42
N PHE A 49 -4.24 -12.77 12.53
CA PHE A 49 -3.36 -13.65 13.28
C PHE A 49 -4.14 -14.89 13.73
N GLY A 50 -3.61 -16.08 13.46
CA GLY A 50 -4.19 -17.34 13.94
C GLY A 50 -5.14 -18.08 12.98
N GLN A 51 -5.24 -17.68 11.70
CA GLN A 51 -6.06 -18.40 10.69
C GLN A 51 -5.69 -19.88 10.51
N TYR A 52 -4.48 -20.29 10.92
CA TYR A 52 -3.96 -21.64 10.72
C TYR A 52 -3.72 -22.40 12.04
N ARG A 53 -4.34 -21.97 13.15
CA ARG A 53 -4.20 -22.64 14.45
C ARG A 53 -4.68 -24.09 14.34
N GLY A 54 -3.79 -25.05 14.60
CA GLY A 54 -4.06 -26.48 14.51
C GLY A 54 -3.98 -27.08 13.10
N GLN A 55 -3.67 -26.28 12.08
CA GLN A 55 -3.45 -26.76 10.71
C GLN A 55 -1.96 -26.94 10.38
N ILE A 56 -1.07 -26.41 11.22
CA ILE A 56 0.38 -26.59 11.09
C ILE A 56 0.74 -27.90 11.78
N GLN A 57 1.23 -28.86 11.01
CA GLN A 57 1.81 -30.10 11.51
C GLN A 57 3.33 -29.97 11.42
N ILE A 58 4.00 -30.07 12.57
CA ILE A 58 5.45 -30.12 12.66
C ILE A 58 5.82 -31.61 12.67
N ALA A 59 6.80 -32.00 11.85
CA ALA A 59 7.29 -33.36 11.83
C ALA A 59 7.92 -33.74 13.19
N GLU A 60 7.81 -35.00 13.59
CA GLU A 60 8.31 -35.46 14.91
C GLU A 60 9.83 -35.30 15.05
N ASP A 61 10.55 -35.25 13.93
CA ASP A 61 11.99 -35.11 13.83
C ASP A 61 12.45 -33.67 13.55
N PHE A 62 11.58 -32.67 13.72
CA PHE A 62 11.92 -31.27 13.42
C PHE A 62 13.17 -30.76 14.16
N ASP A 63 13.34 -31.18 15.42
CA ASP A 63 14.50 -30.81 16.24
C ASP A 63 15.71 -31.74 16.03
N ALA A 64 15.58 -32.77 15.20
CA ALA A 64 16.68 -33.68 14.91
C ALA A 64 17.75 -32.98 14.04
N PRO A 65 19.02 -33.35 14.20
CA PRO A 65 20.07 -32.85 13.32
C PRO A 65 19.78 -33.25 11.87
N LEU A 66 19.93 -32.30 10.95
CA LEU A 66 19.81 -32.56 9.52
C LEU A 66 20.85 -33.60 9.09
N PRO A 67 20.48 -34.57 8.22
CA PRO A 67 21.40 -35.60 7.77
C PRO A 67 22.55 -35.00 6.96
N ASP A 68 23.72 -35.65 6.95
CA ASP A 68 24.91 -35.16 6.25
C ASP A 68 24.65 -34.88 4.76
N SER A 69 23.78 -35.68 4.12
CA SER A 69 23.37 -35.50 2.72
C SER A 69 22.68 -34.17 2.44
N PHE A 70 22.01 -33.58 3.43
CA PHE A 70 21.43 -32.24 3.31
C PHE A 70 22.52 -31.18 3.13
N TRP A 71 23.66 -31.37 3.79
CA TRP A 71 24.79 -30.43 3.74
C TRP A 71 25.73 -30.69 2.56
N THR A 72 25.95 -31.96 2.21
CA THR A 72 26.83 -32.33 1.08
C THR A 72 26.15 -32.17 -0.28
N GLY A 73 24.81 -32.06 -0.31
CA GLY A 73 24.06 -31.78 -1.52
C GLY A 73 24.15 -32.91 -2.55
N ASP A 74 24.32 -34.15 -2.09
CA ASP A 74 24.41 -35.33 -2.95
C ASP A 74 23.10 -35.49 -3.73
N ARG A 75 23.09 -34.93 -4.94
CA ARG A 75 22.15 -35.30 -5.99
C ARG A 75 22.50 -36.72 -6.42
N LEU A 76 21.51 -37.61 -6.26
CA LEU A 76 21.28 -38.87 -6.99
C LEU A 76 22.51 -39.54 -7.64
#